data_AF-A0A6V8P972-F1
#
_entry.id   AF-A0A6V8P972-F1
#
_cell.length_a   1.000
_cell.length_b   1.000
_cell.length_c   1.000
_cell.angle_alpha   90.00
_cell.angle_beta   90.00
_cell.angle_gamma   90.00
#
_symmetry.space_group_name_H-M   'P 1'
#
loop_
_entity.id
_entity.type
_entity.pdbx_description
1 polymer ?
#
loop_
_entity_poly.entity_id
_entity_poly.type
_entity_poly.pdbx_seq_one_letter_code
_entity_poly.pdbx_strand_id
1 'polypeptide(L)'
;FEPGHAAHRALQTADPQGFMEVELALRHTLGYPPATRMVKLEVAHPKEPVARDAIYQLAAALRPRAQPGELLGPAPAPVARLRGQYVFHLLLKSSEARLQTLMDNLPPVRGARLRLDPDPQSFVGLLED
;
A
#
# COMPACT_ATOMS: atom_id res chain seq x y z
N PHE A 1 21.31 3.20 9.10
CA PHE A 1 21.90 4.36 8.41
C PHE A 1 22.89 3.82 7.39
N GLU A 2 22.72 4.13 6.11
CA GLU A 2 23.54 3.57 5.01
C GLU A 2 24.16 4.71 4.17
N PRO A 3 25.36 5.21 4.53
CA PRO A 3 25.99 6.35 3.86
C PRO A 3 26.20 6.17 2.34
N GLY A 4 26.36 4.92 1.89
CA GLY A 4 26.60 4.59 0.48
C GLY A 4 25.34 4.58 -0.39
N HIS A 5 24.15 4.80 0.18
CA HIS A 5 22.90 4.81 -0.57
C HIS A 5 22.93 5.86 -1.69
N ALA A 6 22.36 5.54 -2.85
CA ALA A 6 22.40 6.38 -4.04
C ALA A 6 21.90 7.82 -3.77
N ALA A 7 20.86 7.97 -2.93
CA ALA A 7 20.34 9.26 -2.51
C ALA A 7 21.38 10.15 -1.80
N HIS A 8 22.21 9.58 -0.92
CA HIS A 8 23.24 10.35 -0.21
C HIS A 8 24.36 10.79 -1.14
N ARG A 9 24.78 9.92 -2.06
CA ARG A 9 25.79 10.26 -3.08
C ARG A 9 25.30 11.39 -3.99
N ALA A 10 24.07 11.30 -4.48
CA ALA A 10 23.46 12.33 -5.33
C ALA A 10 23.38 13.70 -4.65
N LEU A 11 23.10 13.74 -3.34
CA LEU A 11 23.15 14.97 -2.57
C LEU A 11 24.58 15.54 -2.47
N GLN A 12 25.58 14.68 -2.27
CA GLN A 12 26.99 15.10 -2.18
C GLN A 12 27.53 15.61 -3.52
N THR A 13 27.08 15.02 -4.64
CA THR A 13 27.53 15.37 -5.99
C THR A 13 26.64 16.41 -6.69
N ALA A 14 25.59 16.90 -6.01
CA ALA A 14 24.58 17.79 -6.57
C ALA A 14 23.92 17.25 -7.87
N ASP A 15 23.71 15.93 -7.95
CA ASP A 15 23.13 15.24 -9.10
C ASP A 15 21.80 14.54 -8.75
N PRO A 16 20.71 15.29 -8.59
CA PRO A 16 19.39 14.70 -8.33
C PRO A 16 18.82 13.94 -9.54
N GLN A 17 19.26 14.27 -10.76
CA GLN A 17 18.76 13.65 -12.00
C GLN A 17 19.27 12.21 -12.11
N GLY A 18 20.57 11.99 -11.92
CA GLY A 18 21.16 10.65 -11.93
C GLY A 18 20.55 9.73 -10.86
N PHE A 19 20.21 10.26 -9.68
CA PHE A 19 19.45 9.49 -8.68
C PHE A 19 18.05 9.12 -9.16
N MET A 20 17.34 10.06 -9.80
CA MET A 20 15.99 9.83 -10.27
C MET A 20 15.94 8.72 -11.33
N GLU A 21 16.92 8.67 -12.24
CA GLU A 21 17.03 7.61 -13.24
C GLU A 21 17.20 6.22 -12.60
N VAL A 22 18.09 6.12 -11.61
CA VAL A 22 18.34 4.88 -10.86
C VAL A 22 17.10 4.44 -10.09
N GLU A 23 16.44 5.36 -9.38
CA GLU A 23 15.21 5.08 -8.62
C GLU A 23 14.06 4.65 -9.54
N LEU A 24 13.89 5.33 -10.69
CA LEU A 24 12.84 4.99 -11.64
C LEU A 24 13.05 3.60 -12.25
N ALA A 25 14.28 3.27 -12.64
CA ALA A 25 14.63 1.95 -13.17
C ALA A 25 14.35 0.84 -12.13
N LEU A 26 14.68 1.09 -10.86
CA LEU A 26 14.38 0.17 -9.76
C LEU A 26 12.87 0.00 -9.58
N ARG A 27 12.10 1.09 -9.54
CA ARG A 27 10.63 1.03 -9.41
C ARG A 27 9.99 0.28 -10.55
N HIS A 28 10.44 0.50 -11.79
CA HIS A 28 9.97 -0.22 -12.96
C HIS A 28 10.23 -1.73 -12.84
N THR A 29 11.46 -2.09 -12.46
CA THR A 29 11.86 -3.50 -12.27
C THR A 29 11.04 -4.19 -11.17
N LEU A 30 10.70 -3.46 -10.10
CA LEU A 30 9.91 -3.97 -8.99
C LEU A 30 8.38 -3.82 -9.20
N GLY A 31 7.95 -3.27 -10.33
CA GLY A 31 6.54 -3.05 -10.65
C GLY A 31 5.83 -2.09 -9.70
N TYR A 32 6.50 -1.01 -9.26
CA TYR A 32 5.90 0.07 -8.48
C TYR A 32 5.56 1.28 -9.38
N PRO A 33 4.63 2.16 -8.95
CA PRO A 33 4.35 3.40 -9.66
C PRO A 33 5.64 4.23 -9.92
N PRO A 34 5.79 4.80 -11.14
CA PRO A 34 4.75 5.01 -12.16
C PRO A 34 4.57 3.87 -13.18
N ALA A 35 5.36 2.79 -13.13
CA ALA A 35 5.25 1.69 -14.10
C ALA A 35 3.94 0.90 -13.98
N THR A 36 3.34 0.92 -12.80
CA THR A 36 2.07 0.26 -12.48
C THR A 36 1.17 1.22 -11.70
N ARG A 37 -0.09 0.82 -11.51
CA ARG A 37 -1.01 1.49 -10.60
C ARG A 37 -1.01 0.77 -9.26
N MET A 38 -1.33 1.51 -8.21
CA MET A 38 -1.36 0.96 -6.86
C MET A 38 -2.62 1.42 -6.13
N VAL A 39 -3.26 0.54 -5.36
CA VAL A 39 -4.42 0.89 -4.54
C VAL A 39 -4.19 0.38 -3.13
N LYS A 40 -4.36 1.25 -2.15
CA LYS A 40 -4.36 0.89 -0.74
C LYS A 40 -5.81 0.63 -0.29
N LEU A 41 -6.04 -0.57 0.23
CA LEU A 41 -7.26 -0.98 0.90
C LEU A 41 -7.03 -0.79 2.40
N GLU A 42 -7.75 0.10 3.04
CA GLU A 42 -7.56 0.44 4.45
C GLU A 42 -8.80 0.10 5.27
N VAL A 43 -8.60 -0.57 6.41
CA VAL A 43 -9.64 -0.91 7.37
C VAL A 43 -9.35 -0.24 8.70
N ALA A 44 -10.32 0.48 9.24
CA ALA A 44 -10.22 1.17 10.53
C ALA A 44 -11.36 0.78 11.49
N HIS A 45 -11.02 0.55 12.76
CA HIS A 45 -12.01 0.29 13.82
C HIS A 45 -11.48 0.62 15.25
N PRO A 46 -12.32 1.03 16.23
CA PRO A 46 -11.85 1.32 17.59
C PRO A 46 -11.34 0.12 18.38
N LYS A 47 -11.79 -1.09 18.01
CA LYS A 47 -11.33 -2.37 18.57
C LYS A 47 -10.38 -3.05 17.58
N GLU A 48 -9.13 -3.24 17.99
CA GLU A 48 -8.07 -3.84 17.17
C GLU A 48 -8.46 -5.20 16.57
N PRO A 49 -9.04 -6.17 17.31
CA PRO A 49 -9.35 -7.48 16.75
C PRO A 49 -10.33 -7.39 15.58
N VAL A 50 -11.26 -6.43 15.62
CA VAL A 50 -12.24 -6.24 14.54
C VAL A 50 -11.56 -5.70 13.28
N ALA A 51 -10.70 -4.68 13.39
CA ALA A 51 -9.97 -4.15 12.22
C ALA A 51 -9.02 -5.19 11.62
N ARG A 52 -8.30 -5.91 12.49
CA ARG A 52 -7.39 -6.98 12.10
C ARG A 52 -8.15 -8.11 11.38
N ASP A 53 -9.17 -8.68 12.01
CA ASP A 53 -9.86 -9.84 11.44
C ASP A 53 -10.54 -9.47 10.12
N ALA A 54 -11.07 -8.25 10.00
CA ALA A 54 -11.61 -7.69 8.76
C ALA A 54 -10.58 -7.64 7.62
N ILE A 55 -9.38 -7.06 7.85
CA ILE A 55 -8.38 -6.98 6.79
C ILE A 55 -7.84 -8.37 6.41
N TYR A 56 -7.75 -9.29 7.37
CA TYR A 56 -7.28 -10.66 7.10
C TYR A 56 -8.30 -11.46 6.30
N GLN A 57 -9.60 -11.27 6.55
CA GLN A 57 -10.66 -11.84 5.71
C GLN A 57 -10.59 -11.30 4.28
N LEU A 58 -10.37 -10.00 4.12
CA LEU A 58 -10.20 -9.38 2.80
C LEU A 58 -8.97 -9.94 2.07
N ALA A 59 -7.85 -10.10 2.76
CA ALA A 59 -6.64 -10.72 2.22
C ALA A 59 -6.88 -12.17 1.80
N ALA A 60 -7.60 -12.95 2.61
CA ALA A 60 -7.93 -14.33 2.31
C ALA A 60 -8.82 -14.47 1.06
N ALA A 61 -9.73 -13.53 0.81
CA ALA A 61 -10.56 -13.51 -0.40
C ALA A 61 -9.77 -13.10 -1.66
N LEU A 62 -8.78 -12.21 -1.51
CA LEU A 62 -7.96 -11.71 -2.62
C LEU A 62 -6.84 -12.68 -3.02
N ARG A 63 -6.22 -13.38 -2.06
CA ARG A 63 -5.07 -14.27 -2.29
C ARG A 63 -5.26 -15.28 -3.44
N PRO A 64 -6.40 -15.98 -3.56
CA PRO A 64 -6.60 -16.95 -4.65
C PRO A 64 -6.70 -16.30 -6.03
N ARG A 65 -7.06 -15.01 -6.11
CA ARG A 65 -7.25 -14.26 -7.35
C ARG A 65 -6.01 -13.47 -7.76
N ALA A 66 -5.15 -13.12 -6.81
CA ALA A 66 -3.95 -12.32 -7.01
C ALA A 66 -2.77 -13.17 -7.51
N GLN A 67 -2.01 -12.63 -8.45
CA GLN A 67 -0.72 -13.17 -8.88
C GLN A 67 0.39 -12.80 -7.87
N PRO A 68 1.54 -13.51 -7.89
CA PRO A 68 2.68 -13.15 -7.06
C PRO A 68 3.07 -11.67 -7.22
N GLY A 69 3.17 -10.96 -6.11
CA GLY A 69 3.52 -9.54 -6.08
C GLY A 69 2.37 -8.56 -6.30
N GLU A 70 1.17 -9.01 -6.68
CA GLU A 70 0.01 -8.11 -6.84
C GLU A 70 -0.61 -7.70 -5.51
N LEU A 71 -0.54 -8.55 -4.48
CA LEU A 71 -1.10 -8.33 -3.16
C LEU A 71 0.01 -8.27 -2.10
N LEU A 72 0.13 -7.14 -1.43
CA LEU A 72 1.09 -6.93 -0.33
C LEU A 72 0.33 -6.73 0.99
N GLY A 73 0.86 -7.33 2.07
CA GLY A 73 0.22 -7.32 3.39
C GLY A 73 -0.64 -8.58 3.67
N PRO A 74 -1.58 -8.51 4.63
CA PRO A 74 -2.01 -7.33 5.39
C PRO A 74 -0.95 -6.85 6.39
N ALA A 75 -0.96 -5.55 6.69
CA ALA A 75 -0.05 -4.94 7.66
C ALA A 75 -0.77 -3.93 8.56
N PRO A 76 -0.36 -3.77 9.83
CA PRO A 76 -0.81 -2.65 10.65
C PRO A 76 -0.30 -1.33 10.06
N ALA A 77 -1.04 -0.24 10.26
CA ALA A 77 -0.51 1.08 9.97
C ALA A 77 0.72 1.38 10.86
N PRO A 78 1.69 2.19 10.40
CA PRO A 78 2.90 2.50 11.17
C PRO A 78 2.62 3.08 12.56
N VAL A 79 1.47 3.74 12.72
CA VAL A 79 0.97 4.22 14.01
C VAL A 79 -0.14 3.28 14.49
N ALA A 80 0.12 2.56 15.58
CA ALA A 80 -0.75 1.49 16.09
C ALA A 80 -2.18 1.96 16.42
N ARG A 81 -2.37 3.22 16.82
CA ARG A 81 -3.69 3.80 17.08
C ARG A 81 -3.74 5.27 16.67
N LEU A 82 -4.64 5.60 15.76
CA LEU A 82 -4.78 6.91 15.16
C LEU A 82 -6.18 7.46 15.42
N ARG A 83 -6.30 8.59 16.13
CA ARG A 83 -7.59 9.17 16.57
C ARG A 83 -8.55 8.13 17.19
N GLY A 84 -7.99 7.24 18.01
CA GLY A 84 -8.75 6.19 18.69
C GLY A 84 -9.05 4.93 17.86
N GLN A 85 -8.68 4.91 16.57
CA GLN A 85 -8.89 3.80 15.64
C GLN A 85 -7.61 2.97 15.46
N TYR A 86 -7.76 1.65 15.39
CA TYR A 86 -6.74 0.76 14.89
C TYR A 86 -6.90 0.64 13.37
N VAL A 87 -5.79 0.83 12.66
CA VAL A 87 -5.79 0.89 11.20
C VAL A 87 -4.91 -0.22 10.65
N PHE A 88 -5.44 -0.98 9.71
CA PHE A 88 -4.72 -1.99 8.95
C PHE A 88 -4.92 -1.76 7.46
N HIS A 89 -3.99 -2.23 6.64
CA HIS A 89 -4.09 -2.07 5.20
C HIS A 89 -3.57 -3.28 4.41
N LEU A 90 -4.01 -3.34 3.15
CA LEU A 90 -3.46 -4.14 2.07
C LEU A 90 -3.09 -3.22 0.92
N LEU A 91 -2.12 -3.63 0.12
CA LEU A 91 -1.76 -2.91 -1.10
C LEU A 91 -1.97 -3.84 -2.28
N LEU A 92 -2.66 -3.33 -3.29
CA LEU A 92 -2.75 -3.93 -4.60
C LEU A 92 -1.85 -3.16 -5.56
N LYS A 93 -1.01 -3.85 -6.34
CA LYS A 93 -0.24 -3.23 -7.42
C LYS A 93 -0.34 -4.05 -8.70
N SER A 94 -0.82 -3.43 -9.78
CA SER A 94 -0.95 -4.07 -11.09
C SER A 94 -1.31 -3.03 -12.16
N SER A 95 -1.69 -3.49 -13.36
CA SER A 95 -2.34 -2.61 -14.35
C SER A 95 -3.74 -2.20 -13.90
N GLU A 96 -4.25 -1.09 -14.43
CA GLU A 96 -5.57 -0.55 -14.05
C GLU A 96 -6.71 -1.56 -14.26
N ALA A 97 -6.76 -2.20 -15.43
CA ALA A 97 -7.77 -3.24 -15.73
C ALA A 97 -7.68 -4.43 -14.77
N ARG A 98 -6.45 -4.80 -14.36
CA ARG A 98 -6.22 -5.90 -13.44
C ARG A 98 -6.62 -5.54 -12.02
N LEU A 99 -6.37 -4.31 -11.58
CA LEU A 99 -6.85 -3.80 -10.30
C LEU A 99 -8.38 -3.79 -10.24
N GLN A 100 -9.05 -3.34 -11.30
CA GLN A 100 -10.51 -3.38 -11.38
C GLN A 100 -11.04 -4.82 -11.24
N THR A 101 -10.36 -5.80 -11.85
CA THR A 101 -10.71 -7.22 -11.76
C THR A 101 -10.50 -7.80 -10.36
N LEU A 102 -9.46 -7.35 -9.65
CA LEU A 102 -9.18 -7.80 -8.27
C LEU A 102 -10.16 -7.19 -7.27
N MET A 103 -10.54 -5.93 -7.47
CA MET A 103 -11.50 -5.22 -6.63
C MET A 103 -12.97 -5.55 -6.96
N ASP A 104 -13.21 -6.31 -8.02
CA ASP A 104 -14.55 -6.76 -8.36
C ASP A 104 -15.03 -7.83 -7.38
N ASN A 105 -16.25 -7.62 -6.85
CA ASN A 105 -16.89 -8.49 -5.87
C ASN A 105 -16.08 -8.70 -4.56
N LEU A 106 -15.47 -7.63 -4.03
CA LEU A 106 -14.85 -7.69 -2.70
C LEU A 106 -15.88 -8.06 -1.62
N PRO A 107 -15.53 -8.94 -0.66
CA PRO A 107 -16.43 -9.28 0.43
C PRO A 107 -16.72 -8.03 1.28
N PRO A 108 -17.93 -7.91 1.85
CA PRO A 108 -18.26 -6.81 2.74
C PRO A 108 -17.42 -6.88 4.00
N VAL A 109 -16.81 -5.76 4.37
CA VAL A 109 -16.09 -5.62 5.64
C VAL A 109 -17.10 -5.38 6.76
N ARG A 110 -17.36 -6.40 7.58
CA ARG A 110 -18.35 -6.32 8.67
C ARG A 110 -17.79 -5.59 9.87
N GLY A 111 -18.54 -4.60 10.36
CA GLY A 111 -18.22 -3.91 11.61
C GLY A 111 -17.01 -3.00 11.55
N ALA A 112 -16.39 -2.79 10.39
CA ALA A 112 -15.29 -1.84 10.21
C ALA A 112 -15.49 -1.06 8.91
N ARG A 113 -14.83 0.10 8.79
CA ARG A 113 -14.90 0.93 7.58
C ARG A 113 -13.79 0.53 6.62
N LEU A 114 -14.15 0.18 5.38
CA LEU A 114 -13.19 -0.01 4.28
C LEU A 114 -13.03 1.31 3.50
N ARG A 115 -11.79 1.71 3.23
CA ARG A 115 -11.44 2.83 2.36
C ARG A 115 -10.54 2.36 1.22
N LEU A 116 -10.72 2.97 0.05
CA LEU A 116 -9.89 2.77 -1.14
C LEU A 116 -9.10 4.05 -1.39
N ASP A 117 -7.80 3.92 -1.52
CA ASP A 117 -6.87 5.04 -1.77
C ASP A 117 -6.03 4.71 -3.02
N PRO A 118 -6.43 5.22 -4.19
CA PRO A 118 -5.70 5.06 -5.44
C PRO A 118 -4.40 5.87 -5.45
N ASP A 119 -3.32 5.24 -5.90
CA ASP A 119 -1.96 5.77 -5.99
C ASP A 119 -1.51 6.49 -4.71
N PRO A 120 -1.47 5.74 -3.57
CA PRO A 120 -1.24 6.31 -2.25
C PRO A 120 0.13 6.99 -2.16
N GLN A 121 0.14 8.28 -1.81
CA GLN A 121 1.37 9.04 -1.53
C GLN A 121 1.76 9.02 -0.06
N SER A 122 0.83 8.65 0.83
CA SER A 122 1.02 8.55 2.28
C SER A 122 0.54 7.20 2.84
N PHE A 123 1.32 6.66 3.78
CA PHE A 123 1.04 5.41 4.50
C PHE A 123 0.58 5.63 5.94
N VAL A 124 0.55 6.89 6.40
CA VAL A 124 -0.18 7.26 7.61
C VAL A 124 -1.65 7.38 7.21
N GLY A 125 -2.54 6.74 7.98
CA GLY A 125 -3.97 6.67 7.66
C GLY A 125 -4.48 8.03 7.18
N LEU A 126 -5.09 8.05 5.99
CA LEU A 126 -5.60 9.27 5.39
C LEU A 126 -6.71 9.81 6.30
N LEU A 127 -6.32 10.71 7.18
CA LEU A 127 -7.20 11.52 8.01
C LEU A 127 -7.39 12.85 7.31
N GLU A 128 -7.95 12.81 6.12
CA GLU A 128 -8.72 13.94 5.63
C GLU A 128 -10.18 13.62 5.99
N ASP A 129 -10.79 14.57 6.69
CA ASP A 129 -12.18 14.53 7.12
C ASP A 129 -13.12 14.62 5.91
#